data_AF-A0A949RQT9-F1
#
_entry.id   AF-A0A949RQT9-F1
#
_cell.length_a   1.000
_cell.length_b   1.000
_cell.length_c   1.000
_cell.angle_alpha   90.00
_cell.angle_beta   90.00
_cell.angle_gamma   90.00
#
_symmetry.space_group_name_H-M   'P 1'
#
loop_
_entity.id
_entity.type
_entity.pdbx_description
1 polymer ?
#
loop_
_entity_poly.entity_id
_entity_poly.type
_entity_poly.pdbx_seq_one_letter_code
_entity_poly.pdbx_strand_id
1 'polypeptide(L)' 'MGKCVDVSETGMKLSVRDRIAPRTVINFRAAGLGLHGSGSVRYCMSHKMEYRVGIEFTGGLIRKTQGDSR' A
#
# COMPACT_ATOMS: atom_id res chain seq x y z
N MET A 1 2.66 10.79 3.54
CA MET A 1 1.37 10.07 3.73
C MET A 1 0.68 9.89 2.38
N GLY A 2 -0.06 8.82 2.17
CA GLY A 2 -0.71 8.51 0.89
C GLY A 2 -2.12 7.93 1.05
N LYS A 3 -2.87 7.87 -0.03
CA LYS A 3 -4.23 7.31 -0.09
C LYS A 3 -4.21 5.94 -0.76
N CYS A 4 -4.89 4.96 -0.18
CA CYS A 4 -5.17 3.70 -0.87
C CYS A 4 -6.18 3.96 -1.99
N VAL A 5 -5.86 3.51 -3.19
CA VAL A 5 -6.71 3.66 -4.39
C VAL A 5 -7.42 2.35 -4.68
N ASP A 6 -6.69 1.24 -4.53
CA ASP A 6 -7.11 -0.10 -4.92
C ASP A 6 -6.24 -1.11 -4.16
N VAL A 7 -6.82 -2.23 -3.75
CA VAL A 7 -6.15 -3.26 -2.97
C VAL A 7 -6.57 -4.64 -3.45
N SER A 8 -5.60 -5.52 -3.65
CA SER A 8 -5.81 -6.94 -3.98
C SER A 8 -5.15 -7.81 -2.92
N GLU A 9 -5.20 -9.13 -3.11
CA GLU A 9 -4.51 -10.09 -2.25
C GLU A 9 -2.98 -10.02 -2.40
N THR A 10 -2.48 -9.57 -3.56
CA THR A 10 -1.05 -9.59 -3.90
C THR A 10 -0.39 -8.22 -3.82
N GLY A 11 -1.16 -7.14 -3.75
CA GLY A 11 -0.60 -5.80 -3.77
C GLY A 11 -1.59 -4.68 -3.52
N MET A 12 -1.11 -3.45 -3.65
CA MET A 12 -1.90 -2.25 -3.42
C MET A 12 -1.46 -1.12 -4.36
N LYS A 13 -2.43 -0.32 -4.77
CA LYS A 13 -2.21 0.93 -5.50
C LYS A 13 -2.40 2.11 -4.54
N LEU A 14 -1.41 2.99 -4.51
CA LEU A 14 -1.35 4.14 -3.63
C LEU A 14 -1.28 5.44 -4.45
N SER A 15 -1.85 6.50 -3.90
CA SER A 15 -1.64 7.88 -4.32
C SER A 15 -0.76 8.58 -3.30
N VAL A 16 0.39 9.09 -3.70
CA VAL A 16 1.35 9.78 -2.83
C VAL A 16 1.82 11.07 -3.49
N ARG A 17 2.26 12.05 -2.69
CA ARG A 17 2.79 13.32 -3.23
C ARG A 17 4.23 13.20 -3.73
N ASP A 18 5.00 12.29 -3.13
CA ASP A 18 6.41 12.14 -3.41
C ASP A 18 6.67 10.95 -4.32
N ARG A 19 7.64 11.10 -5.22
CA ARG A 19 8.09 10.01 -6.09
C ARG A 19 8.82 8.96 -5.26
N ILE A 20 8.47 7.68 -5.44
CA ILE A 20 9.16 6.56 -4.81
C ILE A 20 9.86 5.74 -5.88
N ALA A 21 11.14 5.43 -5.69
CA ALA A 21 11.90 4.66 -6.66
C ALA A 21 11.36 3.22 -6.78
N PRO A 22 11.29 2.63 -7.98
CA PRO A 22 10.99 1.21 -8.14
C PRO A 22 11.95 0.34 -7.32
N ARG A 23 11.47 -0.82 -6.87
CA ARG A 23 12.15 -1.78 -5.98
C ARG A 23 12.41 -1.28 -4.54
N THR A 24 12.01 -0.05 -4.21
CA THR A 24 12.01 0.41 -2.82
C THR A 24 11.03 -0.43 -2.01
N VAL A 25 11.49 -0.97 -0.89
CA VAL A 25 10.61 -1.63 0.09
C VAL A 25 10.01 -0.57 0.99
N ILE A 26 8.68 -0.55 1.08
CA ILE A 26 7.95 0.36 1.96
C ILE A 26 7.15 -0.43 2.99
N ASN A 27 7.07 0.12 4.20
CA ASN A 27 6.11 -0.31 5.21
C ASN A 27 4.85 0.54 5.06
N PHE A 28 3.68 -0.10 5.18
CA PHE A 28 2.41 0.61 5.12
C PHE A 28 1.48 0.21 6.26
N ARG A 29 0.64 1.17 6.64
CA ARG A 29 -0.45 0.98 7.60
C ARG A 29 -1.71 1.63 7.04
N ALA A 30 -2.64 0.83 6.55
CA ALA A 30 -3.95 1.29 6.09
C ALA A 30 -4.97 1.05 7.21
N ALA A 31 -5.03 1.97 8.17
CA ALA A 31 -5.84 1.83 9.38
C ALA A 31 -7.33 1.61 9.08
N GLY A 32 -7.89 2.33 8.09
CA GLY A 32 -9.29 2.16 7.67
C GLY A 32 -9.61 0.81 7.02
N LEU A 33 -8.59 0.05 6.60
CA LEU A 33 -8.74 -1.30 6.04
C LEU A 33 -8.29 -2.39 7.02
N GLY A 34 -7.81 -2.03 8.22
CA GLY A 34 -7.22 -2.98 9.16
C GLY A 34 -5.97 -3.69 8.62
N LEU A 35 -5.30 -3.11 7.61
CA LEU A 35 -4.12 -3.71 6.96
C LEU A 35 -2.83 -3.07 7.44
N HIS A 36 -1.84 -3.92 7.72
CA HIS A 36 -0.46 -3.50 7.87
C HIS A 36 0.48 -4.56 7.29
N GLY A 37 1.62 -4.10 6.78
CA GLY A 37 2.63 -4.98 6.21
C GLY A 37 3.70 -4.21 5.44
N SER A 38 4.42 -4.95 4.61
CA SER A 38 5.47 -4.43 3.74
C SER A 38 5.18 -4.76 2.27
N GLY A 39 5.69 -3.93 1.36
CA GLY A 39 5.64 -4.22 -0.06
C GLY A 39 6.76 -3.53 -0.83
N SER A 40 7.11 -4.10 -1.98
CA SER A 40 8.08 -3.54 -2.91
C SER A 40 7.38 -2.74 -4.00
N VAL A 41 7.89 -1.54 -4.28
CA VAL A 41 7.37 -0.69 -5.35
C VAL A 41 7.64 -1.33 -6.71
N ARG A 42 6.57 -1.67 -7.43
CA ARG A 42 6.63 -2.20 -8.80
C ARG A 42 6.71 -1.08 -9.82
N TYR A 43 6.00 0.02 -9.59
CA TYR A 43 6.03 1.21 -10.44
C TYR A 43 5.67 2.47 -9.64
N CYS A 44 6.13 3.63 -10.13
CA CYS A 44 5.73 4.94 -9.66
C CYS A 44 5.60 5.88 -10.85
N MET A 45 4.39 6.35 -11.14
CA MET A 45 4.08 7.18 -12.31
C MET A 45 3.38 8.47 -11.88
N SER A 46 3.72 9.60 -12.49
CA SER A 46 3.00 10.87 -12.25
C SER A 46 1.56 10.76 -12.75
N HIS A 47 0.61 11.27 -11.98
CA HIS A 47 -0.80 11.30 -12.32
C HIS A 47 -1.44 12.54 -11.69
N LYS A 48 -1.76 13.54 -12.53
CA LYS A 48 -2.18 14.87 -12.10
C LYS A 48 -1.10 15.51 -11.20
N MET A 49 -1.45 15.87 -9.97
CA MET A 49 -0.57 16.53 -8.98
C MET A 49 0.09 15.54 -8.00
N GLU A 50 -0.06 14.25 -8.22
CA GLU A 50 0.42 13.19 -7.34
C GLU A 50 1.10 12.08 -8.15
N TYR A 51 1.65 11.08 -7.48
CA TYR A 51 2.17 9.86 -8.07
C TYR A 51 1.29 8.66 -7.72
N ARG A 52 1.02 7.84 -8.73
CA ARG A 52 0.45 6.49 -8.54
C ARG A 52 1.58 5.51 -8.34
N VAL A 53 1.54 4.83 -7.20
CA VAL A 53 2.53 3.83 -6.80
C VAL A 53 1.84 2.48 -6.71
N GLY A 54 2.32 1.51 -7.47
CA GLY A 54 1.92 0.12 -7.30
C GLY A 54 2.93 -0.60 -6.42
N ILE A 55 2.46 -1.26 -5.37
CA ILE A 55 3.28 -2.13 -4.54
C ILE A 55 2.83 -3.58 -4.64
N GLU A 56 3.80 -4.48 -4.61
CA GLU A 56 3.62 -5.93 -4.45
C GLU A 56 3.98 -6.30 -3.02
N PHE A 57 3.14 -7.07 -2.33
CA PHE A 57 3.41 -7.45 -0.95
C PHE A 57 4.59 -8.40 -0.87
N THR A 58 5.58 -8.10 -0.02
CA THR A 58 6.84 -8.84 0.06
C THR A 58 6.93 -9.77 1.28
N GLY A 59 5.89 -9.81 2.11
CA GLY A 59 5.82 -10.70 3.27
C GLY A 59 4.94 -10.14 4.39
N GLY A 60 4.07 -11.00 4.93
CA GLY A 60 3.25 -10.74 6.11
C GLY A 60 2.24 -9.60 5.96
N LEU A 61 1.14 -9.84 5.24
CA LEU A 61 -0.03 -8.97 5.34
C LEU A 61 -0.80 -9.36 6.60
N ILE A 62 -0.77 -8.51 7.62
CA ILE A 62 -1.56 -8.74 8.81
C ILE A 62 -2.87 -7.98 8.64
N ARG A 63 -3.94 -8.76 8.45
CA ARG A 63 -5.33 -8.30 8.53
C ARG A 63 -5.78 -8.40 9.98
N LYS A 64 -6.23 -7.29 10.56
CA LYS A 64 -7.09 -7.35 11.75
C LYS A 64 -8.51 -7.58 11.25
N THR A 65 -9.01 -8.80 11.37
CA THR A 65 -10.44 -9.08 11.18
C THR A 65 -11.20 -8.37 12.31
N GLN A 66 -12.07 -7.43 11.95
CA GLN A 66 -13.00 -6.86 12.92
C GLN A 66 -14.08 -7.90 13.20
N GLY A 67 -13.86 -8.73 14.22
CA GLY A 67 -14.77 -9.81 14.59
C GLY A 67 -14.12 -10.89 15.45
N ASP A 68 -13.73 -10.54 16.67
CA ASP A 68 -13.77 -11.48 17.80
C ASP A 68 -14.19 -10.68 19.04
N SER A 69 -15.45 -10.23 19.00
CA SER A 69 -16.15 -9.82 20.21
C SER A 69 -16.73 -11.10 20.80
N ARG A 70 -16.18 -11.48 21.96
CA ARG A 70 -16.74 -12.47 22.88
C ARG A 70 -18.19 -12.16 23.25
#